data_AF-V9L7J2-F1
#
_entry.id   AF-V9L7J2-F1
#
_cell.length_a   1.000
_cell.length_b   1.000
_cell.length_c   1.000
_cell.angle_alpha   90.00
_cell.angle_beta   90.00
_cell.angle_gamma   90.00
#
_symmetry.space_group_name_H-M   'P 1'
#
loop_
_entity.id
_entity.type
_entity.pdbx_description
1 polymer ?
#
loop_
_entity_poly.entity_id
_entity_poly.type
_entity_poly.pdbx_seq_one_letter_code
_entity_poly.pdbx_strand_id
1 'polypeptide(L)' 'MSSNSSLSTMQRLVEQLKFEAAIERMKVSQAAMELQQYCVQNACKDALLVGLPAGSNPFREPRSCSLF' A
#
# COMPACT_ATOMS: atom_id res chain seq x y z
N MET A 1 -29.89 -11.90 -31.13
CA MET A 1 -29.63 -12.52 -29.81
C MET A 1 -28.59 -11.76 -28.97
N SER A 2 -27.73 -10.93 -29.58
CA SER A 2 -26.64 -10.18 -28.90
C SER A 2 -27.06 -8.89 -28.15
N SER A 3 -28.28 -8.40 -28.36
CA SER A 3 -28.82 -7.21 -27.70
C SER A 3 -29.26 -7.46 -26.26
N ASN A 4 -29.75 -8.66 -25.94
CA ASN A 4 -30.15 -9.01 -24.57
C ASN A 4 -28.94 -9.30 -23.66
N SER A 5 -27.84 -9.82 -24.22
CA SER A 5 -26.61 -10.08 -23.47
C SER A 5 -25.86 -8.80 -23.10
N SER A 6 -25.94 -7.76 -23.94
CA SER A 6 -25.37 -6.44 -23.65
C SER A 6 -26.20 -5.67 -22.62
N LEU A 7 -27.52 -5.79 -22.69
CA LEU A 7 -28.42 -5.19 -21.70
C LEU A 7 -28.21 -5.76 -20.29
N SER A 8 -28.05 -7.08 -20.16
CA SER A 8 -27.80 -7.71 -18.86
C SER A 8 -26.42 -7.37 -18.26
N THR A 9 -25.40 -7.14 -19.11
CA THR A 9 -24.10 -6.66 -18.64
C THR A 9 -24.18 -5.23 -18.13
N MET A 10 -24.90 -4.35 -18.85
CA MET A 10 -25.11 -2.97 -18.39
C MET A 10 -25.90 -2.90 -17.09
N GLN A 11 -26.91 -3.75 -16.91
CA GLN A 11 -27.65 -3.83 -15.64
C GLN A 11 -26.74 -4.19 -14.47
N ARG A 12 -25.89 -5.21 -14.62
CA ARG A 12 -24.90 -5.59 -13.60
C ARG A 12 -23.91 -4.46 -13.30
N LEU A 13 -23.46 -3.74 -14.32
CA LEU A 13 -22.57 -2.59 -14.13
C LEU A 13 -23.25 -1.47 -13.33
N VAL A 14 -24.52 -1.19 -13.61
CA VAL A 14 -25.29 -0.18 -12.85
C VAL A 14 -25.49 -0.60 -11.41
N GLU A 15 -25.77 -1.88 -11.14
CA GLU A 15 -25.86 -2.41 -9.77
C GLU A 15 -24.54 -2.27 -9.03
N GLN A 16 -23.41 -2.60 -9.68
CA GLN A 16 -22.07 -2.41 -9.12
C GLN A 16 -21.79 -0.94 -8.78
N LEU A 17 -22.06 -0.02 -9.72
CA LEU A 17 -21.83 1.41 -9.51
C LEU A 17 -22.70 1.99 -8.40
N LYS A 18 -23.94 1.51 -8.26
CA LYS A 18 -24.82 1.90 -7.13
C LYS A 18 -24.23 1.47 -5.80
N PHE A 19 -23.67 0.27 -5.73
CA PHE A 19 -23.00 -0.22 -4.53
C PHE A 19 -21.76 0.63 -4.20
N GLU A 20 -20.89 0.89 -5.18
CA GLU A 20 -19.69 1.71 -5.00
C GLU A 20 -19.99 3.18 -4.65
N ALA A 21 -21.09 3.73 -5.17
CA ALA A 21 -21.54 5.07 -4.86
C ALA A 21 -22.01 5.19 -3.39
N ALA A 22 -22.58 4.11 -2.84
CA ALA A 22 -23.07 4.06 -1.47
C ALA A 22 -21.97 3.89 -0.41
N ILE A 23 -20.70 3.70 -0.82
CA ILE A 23 -19.57 3.61 0.11
C ILE A 23 -19.35 4.97 0.77
N GLU A 24 -19.42 4.98 2.11
CA GLU A 24 -19.08 6.16 2.91
C GLU A 24 -17.60 6.47 2.79
N ARG A 25 -17.28 7.72 2.42
CA ARG A 25 -15.91 8.21 2.26
C ARG A 25 -15.53 9.06 3.45
N MET A 26 -14.29 8.90 3.92
CA MET A 26 -13.69 9.81 4.89
C MET A 26 -13.09 11.06 4.21
N LYS A 27 -12.88 12.13 4.98
CA LYS A 27 -12.20 13.32 4.46
C LYS A 27 -10.76 13.00 4.10
N VAL A 28 -10.32 13.49 2.95
CA VAL A 28 -8.93 13.34 2.49
C VAL A 28 -7.94 13.91 3.51
N SER A 29 -8.27 15.03 4.15
CA SER A 29 -7.44 15.63 5.20
C SER A 29 -7.24 14.71 6.41
N GLN A 30 -8.28 13.96 6.79
CA GLN A 30 -8.20 13.01 7.90
C GLN A 30 -7.36 11.80 7.50
N ALA A 31 -7.62 11.21 6.33
CA ALA A 31 -6.85 10.09 5.82
C ALA A 31 -5.35 10.43 5.70
N ALA A 32 -5.03 11.63 5.20
CA ALA A 32 -3.65 12.12 5.10
C ALA A 32 -2.97 12.25 6.46
N MET A 33 -3.70 12.73 7.48
CA MET A 33 -3.18 12.85 8.84
C MET A 33 -2.90 11.46 9.46
N GLU A 34 -3.80 10.51 9.30
CA GLU A 34 -3.64 9.14 9.79
C GLU A 34 -2.43 8.46 9.11
N LEU A 35 -2.28 8.62 7.79
CA LEU A 35 -1.12 8.12 7.04
C LEU A 35 0.19 8.77 7.52
N GLN A 36 0.21 10.09 7.70
CA GLN A 36 1.39 10.80 8.20
C GLN A 36 1.76 10.31 9.60
N GLN A 37 0.79 10.18 10.49
CA GLN A 37 1.00 9.71 11.85
C GLN A 37 1.56 8.29 11.87
N TYR A 38 1.04 7.39 11.03
CA TYR A 38 1.57 6.04 10.89
C TYR A 38 3.03 6.04 10.44
N CYS A 39 3.36 6.84 9.42
CA CYS A 39 4.73 6.97 8.94
C CYS A 39 5.67 7.49 10.03
N VAL A 40 5.30 8.55 10.76
CA VAL A 40 6.13 9.12 11.83
C VAL A 40 6.34 8.14 12.98
N GLN A 41 5.31 7.39 13.37
CA GLN A 41 5.40 6.40 14.45
C GLN A 41 6.32 5.22 14.09
N ASN A 42 6.36 4.83 12.81
CA ASN A 42 7.16 3.69 12.35
C ASN A 42 8.50 4.09 11.72
N ALA A 43 8.74 5.38 11.50
CA ALA A 43 9.96 5.92 10.91
C ALA A 43 11.22 5.38 11.61
N CYS A 44 11.23 5.36 12.95
CA CYS A 44 12.38 4.88 13.72
C CYS A 44 12.69 3.38 13.54
N LYS A 45 11.71 2.60 13.08
CA LYS A 45 11.84 1.15 12.82
C LYS A 45 12.20 0.87 11.36
N ASP A 46 12.11 1.87 10.50
CA ASP A 46 12.44 1.71 9.10
C ASP A 46 13.97 1.80 8.92
N ALA A 47 14.55 0.63 8.68
CA ALA A 47 15.96 0.43 8.40
C ALA A 47 16.48 1.25 7.20
N LEU A 48 15.62 1.54 6.22
CA LEU A 48 15.97 2.30 5.03
C LEU A 48 15.93 3.82 5.27
N LEU A 49 15.11 4.25 6.24
CA LEU A 49 14.97 5.66 6.60
C LEU A 49 16.04 6.10 7.61
N VAL A 50 16.26 5.33 8.67
CA VAL A 50 17.22 5.67 9.75
C VAL A 50 18.62 5.14 9.47
N GLY A 51 18.72 4.13 8.60
CA GLY A 51 19.95 3.37 8.39
C GLY A 51 20.14 2.30 9.44
N LEU A 52 20.83 1.23 9.04
CA LEU A 52 21.19 0.13 9.94
C LEU A 52 22.58 0.37 10.53
N PRO A 53 22.79 0.12 11.83
CA PRO A 53 24.12 -0.04 12.39
C PRO A 53 24.97 -1.02 11.57
N ALA A 54 26.27 -0.75 11.46
CA ALA A 54 27.18 -1.50 10.59
C ALA A 54 27.28 -3.02 10.88
N GLY A 55 26.71 -3.52 11.98
CA GLY A 55 26.66 -4.94 12.33
C GLY A 55 25.30 -5.61 12.14
N SER A 56 24.21 -4.85 11.92
CA SER A 56 22.85 -5.39 11.81
C SER A 56 22.35 -5.52 10.37
N ASN A 57 23.12 -5.05 9.39
CA ASN A 57 22.79 -5.23 7.97
C ASN A 57 23.22 -6.64 7.49
N PRO A 58 22.27 -7.55 7.19
CA PRO A 58 22.59 -8.91 6.75
C PRO A 58 23.22 -8.95 5.35
N PHE A 59 23.12 -7.88 4.56
CA PHE A 59 23.71 -7.78 3.22
C PHE A 59 25.12 -7.17 3.22
N ARG A 60 25.68 -6.89 4.40
CA ARG A 60 27.01 -6.29 4.48
C ARG A 60 28.08 -7.34 4.18
N GLU A 61 29.01 -6.99 3.28
CA GLU A 61 30.15 -7.85 2.97
C GLU A 61 30.98 -8.17 4.24
N PRO A 62 31.42 -9.42 4.42
CA PRO A 62 32.34 -9.79 5.50
C PRO A 62 33.61 -8.95 5.43
N ARG A 63 34.04 -8.34 6.54
CA ARG A 63 35.28 -7.53 6.56
C ARG A 63 36.57 -8.36 6.42
N SER A 64 36.48 -9.68 6.45
CA SER A 64 37.63 -10.57 6.42
C SER A 64 37.77 -11.24 5.06
N CYS A 65 38.82 -10.88 4.33
CA CYS A 65 39.36 -11.72 3.27
C CYS A 65 40.15 -12.86 3.96
N SER A 66 39.57 -14.06 4.04
CA SER A 66 40.33 -15.25 4.40
C SER A 66 41.04 -15.76 3.15
N LEU A 67 42.26 -15.29 2.93
CA LEU A 67 43.21 -15.93 2.04
C LEU A 67 43.73 -17.18 2.77
N PHE A 68 43.28 -18.35 2.32
CA PHE A 68 43.92 -19.63 2.65
C PHE A 68 44.94 -19.97 1.58
#